data_AF-A0A957R821-F1
#
_entry.id   AF-A0A957R821-F1
#
_cell.length_a   1.000
_cell.length_b   1.000
_cell.length_c   1.000
_cell.angle_alpha   90.00
_cell.angle_beta   90.00
_cell.angle_gamma   90.00
#
_symmetry.space_group_name_H-M   'P 1'
#
loop_
_entity.id
_entity.type
_entity.pdbx_description
1 polymer ?
#
loop_
_entity_poly.entity_id
_entity_poly.type
_entity_poly.pdbx_seq_one_letter_code
_entity_poly.pdbx_strand_id
1 'polypeptide(L)'
;ADEVTYNLHVMIRFDLELQLLEGTLAVKDLPDAWHARYEQDLGVRAPNDINGCLQDVHWYSGIVGGAFQGYTLGNIMSALFFEQAIATHPEIKREIGQGQFDTLHGWLKDNIYTHGRKYQANELIEKVTGGSLTIDPYINYLKTKYGELYQL
;
A
#
# COMPACT_ATOMS: atom_id res chain seq x y z
N ALA A 1 -3.55 6.67 9.82
CA ALA A 1 -2.33 5.85 9.77
C ALA A 1 -1.25 6.64 9.04
N ASP A 2 0.00 6.55 9.49
CA ASP A 2 1.19 7.08 8.83
C ASP A 2 1.82 6.04 7.88
N GLU A 3 2.87 6.37 7.13
CA GLU A 3 3.46 5.48 6.12
C GLU A 3 3.99 4.15 6.69
N VAL A 4 4.37 4.10 7.98
CA VAL A 4 4.90 2.90 8.63
C VAL A 4 3.75 2.00 9.09
N THR A 5 2.69 2.58 9.65
CA THR A 5 1.56 1.82 10.22
C THR A 5 0.45 1.52 9.22
N TYR A 6 0.38 2.22 8.08
CA TYR A 6 -0.71 2.11 7.11
C TYR A 6 -0.99 0.68 6.65
N ASN A 7 0.06 -0.07 6.28
CA ASN A 7 -0.10 -1.42 5.74
C ASN A 7 -0.66 -2.41 6.77
N LEU A 8 -0.51 -2.15 8.07
CA LEU A 8 -1.11 -2.98 9.13
C LEU A 8 -2.64 -2.91 9.09
N HIS A 9 -3.22 -1.74 8.83
CA HIS A 9 -4.66 -1.59 8.67
C HIS A 9 -5.19 -2.42 7.49
N VAL A 10 -4.43 -2.46 6.38
CA VAL A 10 -4.78 -3.26 5.20
C VAL A 10 -4.66 -4.76 5.51
N MET A 11 -3.59 -5.18 6.17
CA MET A 11 -3.37 -6.58 6.54
C MET A 11 -4.48 -7.11 7.46
N ILE A 12 -4.86 -6.35 8.49
CA ILE A 12 -5.96 -6.72 9.40
C ILE A 12 -7.25 -6.97 8.61
N ARG A 13 -7.61 -6.07 7.68
CA ARG A 13 -8.82 -6.21 6.86
C ARG A 13 -8.73 -7.41 5.93
N PHE A 14 -7.61 -7.60 5.26
CA PHE A 14 -7.41 -8.72 4.35
C PHE A 14 -7.52 -10.07 5.07
N ASP A 15 -6.93 -10.20 6.26
CA ASP A 15 -7.05 -11.44 7.05
C ASP A 15 -8.49 -11.69 7.51
N LEU A 16 -9.23 -10.64 7.90
CA LEU A 16 -10.64 -10.76 8.24
C LEU A 16 -11.49 -11.15 7.02
N GLU A 17 -11.18 -10.62 5.82
CA GLU A 17 -11.81 -11.06 4.57
C GLU A 17 -11.59 -12.55 4.32
N LEU A 18 -10.35 -13.03 4.47
CA LEU A 18 -10.03 -14.46 4.32
C LEU A 18 -10.85 -15.31 5.29
N GLN A 19 -10.88 -14.94 6.58
CA GLN A 19 -11.63 -15.71 7.58
C GLN A 19 -13.14 -15.73 7.30
N LEU A 20 -13.71 -14.61 6.85
CA LEU A 20 -15.11 -14.53 6.45
C LEU A 20 -15.41 -15.41 5.23
N LEU A 21 -14.53 -15.38 4.22
CA LEU A 21 -14.67 -16.15 2.99
C LEU A 21 -14.46 -17.66 3.17
N GLU A 22 -13.53 -18.04 4.04
CA GLU A 22 -13.26 -19.43 4.42
C GLU A 22 -14.28 -20.00 5.40
N GLY A 23 -15.16 -19.14 5.95
CA GLY A 23 -16.18 -19.52 6.91
C GLY A 23 -15.66 -19.80 8.32
N THR A 24 -14.42 -19.39 8.62
CA THR A 24 -13.81 -19.53 9.96
C THR A 24 -14.19 -18.38 10.89
N LEU A 25 -14.73 -17.28 10.36
CA LEU A 25 -15.34 -16.18 11.10
C LEU A 25 -16.79 -15.95 10.64
N ALA A 26 -17.75 -15.91 11.58
CA ALA A 26 -19.11 -15.52 11.27
C ALA A 26 -19.25 -13.99 11.27
N VAL A 27 -20.08 -13.45 10.36
CA VAL A 27 -20.28 -11.99 10.20
C VAL A 27 -20.70 -11.30 11.51
N LYS A 28 -21.55 -11.95 12.31
CA LYS A 28 -22.00 -11.41 13.61
C LYS A 28 -20.87 -11.20 14.63
N ASP A 29 -19.76 -11.92 14.47
CA ASP A 29 -18.62 -11.90 15.38
C ASP A 29 -17.50 -10.96 14.85
N LEU A 30 -17.69 -10.36 13.67
CA LEU A 30 -16.74 -9.42 13.05
C LEU A 30 -16.40 -8.20 13.93
N PRO A 31 -17.33 -7.55 14.64
CA PRO A 31 -16.99 -6.41 15.50
C PRO A 31 -15.95 -6.78 16.56
N ASP A 32 -16.14 -7.91 17.25
CA ASP A 32 -15.20 -8.37 18.28
C ASP A 32 -13.86 -8.80 17.68
N ALA A 33 -13.87 -9.53 16.56
CA ALA A 33 -12.66 -9.94 15.86
C ALA A 33 -11.84 -8.74 15.35
N TRP A 34 -12.52 -7.70 14.85
CA TRP A 34 -11.88 -6.46 14.42
C TRP A 34 -11.15 -5.78 15.57
N HIS A 35 -11.83 -5.57 16.69
CA HIS A 35 -11.22 -4.91 17.86
C HIS A 35 -10.04 -5.73 18.41
N ALA A 36 -10.18 -7.05 18.48
CA ALA A 36 -9.10 -7.94 18.92
C ALA A 36 -7.87 -7.83 18.01
N ARG A 37 -8.05 -7.82 16.69
CA ARG A 37 -6.95 -7.67 15.73
C ARG A 37 -6.26 -6.32 15.81
N TYR A 38 -7.01 -5.24 15.97
CA TYR A 38 -6.44 -3.91 16.16
C TYR A 38 -5.64 -3.78 17.47
N GLU A 39 -6.13 -4.37 18.55
CA GLU A 39 -5.43 -4.39 19.83
C GLU A 39 -4.15 -5.22 19.74
N GLN A 40 -4.20 -6.38 19.09
CA GLN A 40 -3.04 -7.26 18.89
C GLN A 40 -1.97 -6.65 17.96
N ASP A 41 -2.38 -6.14 16.80
CA ASP A 41 -1.44 -5.79 15.72
C ASP A 41 -0.99 -4.32 15.78
N LEU A 42 -1.80 -3.43 16.37
CA LEU A 42 -1.52 -1.99 16.49
C LEU A 42 -1.46 -1.49 17.93
N GLY A 43 -1.81 -2.30 18.93
CA GLY A 43 -1.81 -1.89 20.34
C GLY A 43 -2.92 -0.88 20.69
N VAL A 44 -3.92 -0.71 19.82
CA VAL A 44 -5.01 0.25 20.02
C VAL A 44 -6.36 -0.38 19.76
N ARG A 45 -7.39 0.14 20.43
CA ARG A 45 -8.78 -0.31 20.26
C ARG A 45 -9.70 0.90 20.13
N ALA A 46 -10.60 0.86 19.15
CA ALA A 46 -11.62 1.90 19.02
C ALA A 46 -12.65 1.79 20.16
N PRO A 47 -13.19 2.91 20.66
CA PRO A 47 -14.16 2.90 21.77
C PRO A 47 -15.52 2.33 21.38
N ASN A 48 -15.80 2.21 20.08
CA ASN A 48 -17.06 1.71 19.53
C ASN A 48 -16.84 1.27 18.07
N ASP A 49 -17.87 0.66 17.49
CA ASP A 49 -17.80 0.11 16.12
C ASP A 49 -17.82 1.17 15.02
N ILE A 50 -18.17 2.44 15.33
CA ILE A 50 -18.16 3.55 14.36
C ILE A 50 -16.74 3.72 13.80
N ASN A 51 -15.74 3.66 14.67
CA ASN A 51 -14.32 3.63 14.29
C ASN A 51 -13.73 2.20 14.34
N GLY A 52 -14.59 1.19 14.45
CA GLY A 52 -14.28 -0.24 14.39
C GLY A 52 -14.60 -0.78 12.99
N CYS A 53 -15.29 -1.92 12.91
CA CYS A 53 -15.61 -2.55 11.64
C CYS A 53 -16.49 -1.68 10.71
N LEU A 54 -17.21 -0.68 11.23
CA LEU A 54 -18.02 0.26 10.43
C LEU A 54 -17.20 1.41 9.82
N GLN A 55 -15.90 1.48 10.09
CA GLN A 55 -15.03 2.60 9.71
C GLN A 55 -14.96 2.81 8.19
N ASP A 56 -14.93 1.73 7.40
CA ASP A 56 -14.73 1.76 5.96
C ASP A 56 -15.94 1.23 5.20
N VAL A 57 -16.22 1.87 4.05
CA VAL A 57 -17.44 1.61 3.27
C VAL A 57 -17.37 0.34 2.41
N HIS A 58 -16.19 -0.24 2.20
CA HIS A 58 -15.94 -1.24 1.16
C HIS A 58 -16.85 -2.47 1.28
N TRP A 59 -16.99 -3.04 2.47
CA TRP A 59 -17.85 -4.21 2.70
C TRP A 59 -19.34 -3.88 2.74
N TYR A 60 -19.70 -2.60 2.87
CA TYR A 60 -21.09 -2.13 2.90
C TYR A 60 -21.59 -1.67 1.52
N SER A 61 -20.67 -1.43 0.57
CA SER A 61 -20.97 -0.96 -0.79
C SER A 61 -20.55 -1.94 -1.89
N GLY A 62 -19.94 -3.06 -1.52
CA GLY A 62 -19.45 -4.07 -2.45
C GLY A 62 -19.44 -5.46 -1.84
N ILE A 63 -18.56 -6.31 -2.36
CA ILE A 63 -18.36 -7.66 -1.84
C ILE A 63 -17.34 -7.67 -0.70
N VAL A 64 -17.48 -8.60 0.22
CA VAL A 64 -16.41 -8.96 1.15
C VAL A 64 -15.40 -9.80 0.40
N GLY A 65 -14.12 -9.40 0.41
CA GLY A 65 -13.05 -10.12 -0.27
C GLY A 65 -12.33 -9.31 -1.32
N GLY A 66 -11.03 -9.08 -1.11
CA GLY A 66 -10.17 -8.46 -2.12
C GLY A 66 -10.33 -6.94 -2.20
N ALA A 67 -10.85 -6.29 -1.16
CA ALA A 67 -11.16 -4.86 -1.21
C ALA A 67 -9.96 -3.96 -0.85
N PHE A 68 -8.96 -4.47 -0.12
CA PHE A 68 -7.95 -3.61 0.52
C PHE A 68 -6.51 -3.84 0.07
N GLN A 69 -6.14 -5.05 -0.36
CA GLN A 69 -4.76 -5.41 -0.72
C GLN A 69 -4.16 -4.50 -1.81
N GLY A 70 -5.00 -3.92 -2.66
CA GLY A 70 -4.58 -2.94 -3.67
C GLY A 70 -3.87 -1.71 -3.09
N TYR A 71 -4.23 -1.27 -1.87
CA TYR A 71 -3.58 -0.14 -1.22
C TYR A 71 -2.13 -0.44 -0.85
N THR A 72 -1.87 -1.59 -0.22
CA THR A 72 -0.51 -2.03 0.12
C THR A 72 0.32 -2.32 -1.13
N LEU A 73 -0.27 -2.94 -2.16
CA LEU A 73 0.40 -3.13 -3.45
C LEU A 73 0.79 -1.79 -4.08
N GLY A 74 -0.08 -0.77 -3.99
CA GLY A 74 0.23 0.59 -4.42
C GLY A 74 1.42 1.21 -3.68
N ASN A 75 1.49 1.06 -2.36
CA ASN A 75 2.63 1.52 -1.55
C ASN A 75 3.94 0.86 -2.01
N ILE A 76 3.94 -0.46 -2.18
CA ILE A 76 5.11 -1.21 -2.64
C ILE A 76 5.54 -0.77 -4.05
N MET A 77 4.60 -0.72 -4.99
CA MET A 77 4.86 -0.30 -6.37
C MET A 77 5.34 1.15 -6.46
N SER A 78 4.88 2.04 -5.58
CA SER A 78 5.30 3.45 -5.58
C SER A 78 6.81 3.60 -5.38
N ALA A 79 7.38 2.91 -4.39
CA ALA A 79 8.80 2.95 -4.11
C ALA A 79 9.62 2.24 -5.18
N LEU A 80 9.13 1.10 -5.68
CA LEU A 80 9.76 0.35 -6.78
C LEU A 80 9.88 1.20 -8.05
N PHE A 81 8.79 1.84 -8.49
CA PHE A 81 8.82 2.70 -9.67
C PHE A 81 9.63 3.98 -9.45
N PHE A 82 9.57 4.56 -8.26
CA PHE A 82 10.35 5.75 -7.95
C PHE A 82 11.86 5.46 -7.93
N GLU A 83 12.28 4.32 -7.37
CA GLU A 83 13.67 3.87 -7.39
C GLU A 83 14.18 3.73 -8.83
N GLN A 84 13.38 3.13 -9.71
CA GLN A 84 13.75 3.00 -11.11
C GLN A 84 13.83 4.35 -11.82
N ALA A 85 12.90 5.27 -11.53
CA ALA A 85 12.92 6.61 -12.11
C ALA A 85 14.19 7.37 -11.73
N ILE A 86 14.60 7.36 -10.46
CA ILE A 86 15.81 8.05 -9.99
C ILE A 86 17.11 7.35 -10.44
N ALA A 87 17.06 6.04 -10.71
CA ALA A 87 18.19 5.33 -11.30
C ALA A 87 18.43 5.76 -12.75
N THR A 88 17.36 6.04 -13.51
CA THR A 88 17.44 6.57 -14.88
C THR A 88 17.73 8.08 -14.90
N HIS A 89 17.14 8.84 -13.97
CA HIS A 89 17.22 10.29 -13.87
C HIS A 89 17.61 10.74 -12.44
N PRO A 90 18.90 10.71 -12.09
CA PRO A 90 19.38 11.05 -10.74
C PRO A 90 19.01 12.48 -10.28
N GLU A 91 18.75 13.39 -11.22
CA GLU A 91 18.36 14.78 -10.99
C GLU A 91 16.99 14.95 -10.34
N ILE A 92 16.09 13.95 -10.43
CA ILE A 92 14.68 14.05 -9.99
C ILE A 92 14.55 14.56 -8.56
N LYS A 93 15.37 14.07 -7.62
CA LYS A 93 15.27 14.49 -6.20
C LYS A 93 15.56 15.98 -6.03
N ARG A 94 16.53 16.52 -6.77
CA ARG A 94 16.88 17.94 -6.75
C ARG A 94 15.77 18.78 -7.38
N GLU A 95 15.21 18.33 -8.49
CA GLU A 95 14.13 19.02 -9.21
C GLU A 95 12.85 19.11 -8.39
N ILE A 96 12.47 18.03 -7.69
CA ILE A 96 11.34 18.04 -6.75
C ILE A 96 11.55 19.13 -5.68
N GLY A 97 12.76 19.26 -5.14
CA GLY A 97 13.11 20.32 -4.18
C GLY A 97 12.99 21.74 -4.73
N GLN A 98 12.95 21.89 -6.06
CA GLN A 98 12.76 23.16 -6.77
C GLN A 98 11.32 23.34 -7.30
N GLY A 99 10.41 22.40 -7.01
CA GLY A 99 9.05 22.39 -7.54
C GLY A 99 8.96 22.01 -9.02
N GLN A 100 10.01 21.40 -9.58
CA GLN A 100 10.06 20.93 -10.96
C GLN A 100 9.75 19.44 -11.01
N PHE A 101 8.76 19.05 -11.81
CA PHE A 101 8.26 17.66 -11.87
C PHE A 101 8.26 17.07 -13.28
N ASP A 102 8.68 17.84 -14.30
CA ASP A 102 8.56 17.44 -15.70
C ASP A 102 9.33 16.16 -16.01
N THR A 103 10.55 15.99 -15.46
CA THR A 103 11.37 14.79 -15.65
C THR A 103 10.70 13.54 -15.08
N LEU A 104 10.26 13.60 -13.81
CA LEU A 104 9.57 12.48 -13.16
C LEU A 104 8.26 12.15 -13.88
N HIS A 105 7.45 13.17 -14.19
CA HIS A 105 6.18 12.98 -14.86
C HIS A 105 6.36 12.42 -16.28
N GLY A 106 7.36 12.91 -17.03
CA GLY A 106 7.72 12.39 -18.34
C GLY A 106 8.12 10.91 -18.27
N TRP A 107 9.00 10.55 -17.33
CA TRP A 107 9.39 9.16 -17.11
C TRP A 107 8.18 8.27 -16.78
N LEU A 108 7.29 8.69 -15.87
CA LEU A 108 6.09 7.93 -15.51
C LEU A 108 5.13 7.79 -16.70
N LYS A 109 4.98 8.84 -17.51
CA LYS A 109 4.12 8.82 -18.69
C LYS A 109 4.60 7.82 -19.72
N ASP A 110 5.89 7.84 -20.03
CA ASP A 110 6.47 7.02 -21.10
C ASP A 110 6.57 5.54 -20.70
N ASN A 111 6.84 5.27 -19.42
CA ASN A 111 7.06 3.90 -18.93
C ASN A 111 5.81 3.23 -18.36
N ILE A 112 4.83 4.00 -17.87
CA ILE A 112 3.66 3.47 -17.16
C ILE A 112 2.36 3.94 -17.82
N TYR A 113 2.11 5.24 -17.84
CA TYR A 113 0.75 5.76 -18.11
C TYR A 113 0.30 5.54 -19.57
N THR A 114 1.22 5.70 -20.53
CA THR A 114 0.92 5.55 -21.97
C THR A 114 0.41 4.15 -22.34
N HIS A 115 0.73 3.14 -21.51
CA HIS A 115 0.34 1.75 -21.78
C HIS A 115 -1.10 1.43 -21.36
N GLY A 116 -1.69 2.19 -20.43
CA GLY A 116 -3.04 1.91 -19.93
C GLY A 116 -3.20 0.44 -19.49
N ARG A 117 -4.10 -0.30 -20.14
CA ARG A 117 -4.35 -1.73 -19.89
C ARG A 117 -3.71 -2.66 -20.94
N LYS A 118 -2.72 -2.17 -21.70
CA LYS A 118 -2.02 -2.96 -22.73
C LYS A 118 -1.27 -4.16 -22.16
N TYR A 119 -0.76 -4.04 -20.94
CA TYR A 119 -0.01 -5.06 -20.22
C TYR A 119 -0.76 -5.45 -18.94
N GLN A 120 -0.62 -6.71 -18.53
CA GLN A 120 -0.95 -7.11 -17.17
C GLN A 120 -0.01 -6.42 -16.18
N ALA A 121 -0.43 -6.30 -14.92
CA ALA A 121 0.35 -5.61 -13.90
C ALA A 121 1.78 -6.16 -13.78
N ASN A 122 1.94 -7.49 -13.70
CA ASN A 122 3.25 -8.13 -13.58
C ASN A 122 4.13 -7.91 -14.83
N GLU A 123 3.53 -7.93 -16.02
CA GLU A 123 4.26 -7.68 -17.28
C GLU A 123 4.74 -6.22 -17.36
N LEU A 124 3.91 -5.27 -16.91
CA LEU A 124 4.28 -3.87 -16.85
C LEU A 124 5.41 -3.65 -15.83
N ILE A 125 5.32 -4.28 -14.66
CA ILE A 125 6.38 -4.21 -13.64
C ILE A 125 7.68 -4.73 -14.22
N GLU A 126 7.69 -5.93 -14.80
CA GLU A 126 8.88 -6.51 -15.43
C GLU A 126 9.45 -5.63 -16.55
N LYS A 127 8.58 -5.01 -17.36
CA LYS A 127 9.00 -4.09 -18.41
C LYS A 127 9.69 -2.83 -17.86
N VAL A 128 9.21 -2.31 -16.72
CA VAL A 128 9.72 -1.08 -16.11
C VAL A 128 10.99 -1.35 -15.31
N THR A 129 11.04 -2.43 -14.54
CA THR A 129 12.09 -2.70 -13.54
C THR A 129 13.09 -3.76 -13.98
N GLY A 130 12.79 -4.51 -15.04
CA GLY A 130 13.56 -5.69 -15.46
C GLY A 130 13.38 -6.90 -14.54
N GLY A 131 12.43 -6.87 -13.60
CA GLY A 131 12.20 -7.95 -12.63
C GLY A 131 10.77 -8.00 -12.08
N SER A 132 10.51 -8.92 -11.16
CA SER A 132 9.20 -9.05 -10.51
C SER A 132 8.96 -7.95 -9.47
N LEU A 133 7.72 -7.87 -8.97
CA LEU A 133 7.40 -7.04 -7.80
C LEU A 133 8.22 -7.51 -6.58
N THR A 134 8.93 -6.58 -5.95
CA THR A 134 9.69 -6.81 -4.72
C THR A 134 9.35 -5.76 -3.67
N ILE A 135 9.51 -6.11 -2.39
CA ILE A 135 9.25 -5.19 -1.27
C ILE A 135 10.49 -4.38 -0.88
N ASP A 136 11.67 -4.77 -1.33
CA ASP A 136 12.94 -4.20 -0.86
C ASP A 136 13.04 -2.69 -1.07
N PRO A 137 12.65 -2.11 -2.23
CA PRO A 137 12.69 -0.64 -2.41
C PRO A 137 11.79 0.09 -1.41
N TYR A 138 10.62 -0.47 -1.12
CA TYR A 138 9.68 0.11 -0.15
C TYR A 138 10.20 0.04 1.29
N ILE A 139 10.75 -1.10 1.69
CA ILE A 139 11.34 -1.28 3.02
C ILE A 139 12.58 -0.39 3.20
N ASN A 140 13.43 -0.30 2.17
CA ASN A 140 14.60 0.56 2.19
C ASN A 140 14.19 2.04 2.30
N TYR A 141 13.21 2.49 1.52
CA TYR A 141 12.65 3.84 1.61
C TYR A 141 12.19 4.18 3.04
N LEU A 142 11.37 3.32 3.65
CA LEU A 142 10.87 3.55 5.00
C LEU A 142 12.02 3.56 6.03
N LYS A 143 12.92 2.58 5.99
CA LYS A 143 14.04 2.48 6.93
C LYS A 143 14.97 3.69 6.85
N THR A 144 15.33 4.12 5.64
CA THR A 144 16.18 5.30 5.45
C THR A 144 15.48 6.56 5.97
N LYS A 145 14.26 6.84 5.50
CA LYS A 145 13.54 8.06 5.87
C LYS A 145 13.27 8.14 7.38
N TYR A 146 12.71 7.09 7.96
CA TYR A 146 12.33 7.10 9.37
C TYR A 146 13.52 6.87 10.29
N GLY A 147 14.55 6.14 9.86
CA GLY A 147 15.82 6.03 10.57
C GLY A 147 16.52 7.39 10.72
N GLU A 148 16.54 8.20 9.65
CA GLU A 148 17.09 9.56 9.71
C GLU A 148 16.24 10.51 10.56
N LEU A 149 14.91 10.50 10.39
CA LEU A 149 14.01 11.42 11.10
C LEU A 149 13.95 11.16 12.61
N TYR A 150 14.01 9.90 13.03
CA TYR A 150 13.85 9.50 14.44
C TYR A 150 15.15 9.00 15.08
N GLN A 151 16.26 8.96 14.33
CA GLN A 151 17.58 8.52 14.81
C GLN A 151 17.55 7.11 15.41
N LEU A 152 16.99 6.15 14.66
CA LEU A 152 16.81 4.75 15.05
C LEU A 152 18.00 3.86 14.70
#